data_AF-A0A3E0DVV3-F1
#
_entry.id   AF-A0A3E0DVV3-F1
#
_cell.length_a   1.000
_cell.length_b   1.000
_cell.length_c   1.000
_cell.angle_alpha   90.00
_cell.angle_beta   90.00
_cell.angle_gamma   90.00
#
_symmetry.space_group_name_H-M   'P 1'
#
loop_
_entity.id
_entity.type
_entity.pdbx_description
1 polymer ?
#
loop_
_entity_poly.entity_id
_entity_poly.type
_entity_poly.pdbx_seq_one_letter_code
_entity_poly.pdbx_strand_id
1 'polypeptide(L)'
;MENNFEDMQKLWQAQKPVEFDLTSLVAGLKKTEIKQRREQLFMLIITPLTIGFLFWSMPWRENRGIEISLYIIAFAMIWVLGMAIRSKVTNSDSSERFSNEEYLKTQIAKLSYRYQIAKKYMYGYTFLLLLALNISYYILLEPLSTITRVGIHLALTLSLTGFMHWQIRRKVKKYDLELKPMIEQMKAMLDQKPES
;
A
#
# COMPACT_ATOMS: atom_id res chain seq x y z
N MET A 1 -16.61 -51.17 -26.71
CA MET A 1 -16.22 -50.48 -25.46
C MET A 1 -14.88 -49.76 -25.65
N GLU A 2 -14.75 -48.95 -26.70
CA GLU A 2 -13.52 -48.20 -27.03
C GLU A 2 -13.56 -46.73 -26.61
N ASN A 3 -14.76 -46.15 -26.41
CA ASN A 3 -14.92 -44.72 -26.13
C ASN A 3 -14.51 -44.30 -24.71
N ASN A 4 -14.45 -45.22 -23.73
CA ASN A 4 -14.10 -44.87 -22.35
C ASN A 4 -12.62 -44.54 -22.18
N PHE A 5 -11.73 -45.15 -22.97
CA PHE A 5 -10.28 -44.94 -22.81
C PHE A 5 -9.86 -43.61 -23.44
N GLU A 6 -10.39 -43.27 -24.62
CA GLU A 6 -10.15 -41.97 -25.24
C GLU A 6 -10.73 -40.81 -24.42
N ASP A 7 -11.91 -40.98 -23.81
CA ASP A 7 -12.49 -39.96 -22.94
C ASP A 7 -11.73 -39.81 -21.62
N MET A 8 -11.25 -40.91 -21.03
CA MET A 8 -10.35 -40.85 -19.86
C MET A 8 -9.00 -40.22 -20.20
N GLN A 9 -8.44 -40.50 -21.38
CA GLN A 9 -7.19 -39.90 -21.83
C GLN A 9 -7.35 -38.41 -22.14
N LYS A 10 -8.51 -38.00 -22.67
CA LYS A 10 -8.87 -36.57 -22.84
C LYS A 10 -9.07 -35.88 -21.50
N LEU A 11 -9.72 -36.51 -20.52
CA LEU A 11 -9.86 -35.95 -19.17
C LEU A 11 -8.51 -35.81 -18.46
N TRP A 12 -7.61 -36.79 -18.63
CA TRP A 12 -6.26 -36.75 -18.08
C TRP A 12 -5.36 -35.72 -18.77
N GLN A 13 -5.50 -35.52 -20.08
CA GLN A 13 -4.80 -34.45 -20.82
C GLN A 13 -5.45 -33.07 -20.64
N ALA A 14 -6.74 -32.99 -20.35
CA ALA A 14 -7.45 -31.76 -20.00
C ALA A 14 -7.13 -31.32 -18.57
N GLN A 15 -6.82 -32.25 -17.67
CA GLN A 15 -6.18 -32.03 -16.37
C GLN A 15 -4.66 -31.89 -16.47
N LYS A 16 -4.14 -31.30 -17.56
CA LYS A 16 -2.78 -30.78 -17.51
C LYS A 16 -2.73 -29.82 -16.32
N PRO A 17 -1.89 -30.08 -15.29
CA PRO A 17 -1.76 -29.17 -14.18
C PRO A 17 -1.40 -27.83 -14.80
N VAL A 18 -2.17 -26.79 -14.47
CA VAL A 18 -1.67 -25.42 -14.61
C VAL A 18 -0.26 -25.47 -14.06
N GLU A 19 0.78 -25.28 -14.89
CA GLU A 19 2.17 -25.41 -14.46
C GLU A 19 2.36 -24.48 -13.27
N PHE A 20 2.24 -25.08 -12.09
CA PHE A 20 2.02 -24.34 -10.88
C PHE A 20 3.40 -23.99 -10.36
N ASP A 21 3.89 -22.81 -10.74
CA ASP A 21 5.23 -22.38 -10.40
C ASP A 21 5.30 -21.87 -8.96
N LEU A 22 5.24 -22.82 -8.01
CA LEU A 22 5.43 -22.60 -6.58
C LEU A 22 6.75 -21.85 -6.30
N THR A 23 7.78 -22.12 -7.10
CA THR A 23 9.11 -21.49 -6.99
C THR A 23 9.03 -19.99 -7.29
N SER A 24 8.32 -19.59 -8.35
CA SER A 24 8.11 -18.18 -8.69
C SER A 24 7.29 -17.44 -7.63
N LEU A 25 6.28 -18.10 -7.05
CA LEU A 25 5.44 -17.51 -6.00
C LEU A 25 6.25 -17.26 -4.73
N VAL A 26 7.02 -18.26 -4.27
CA VAL A 26 7.88 -18.13 -3.09
C VAL A 26 8.94 -17.05 -3.31
N ALA A 27 9.56 -17.02 -4.50
CA ALA A 27 10.51 -15.97 -4.85
C ALA A 27 9.85 -14.57 -4.88
N GLY A 28 8.63 -14.47 -5.41
CA GLY A 28 7.83 -13.23 -5.45
C GLY A 28 7.44 -12.73 -4.06
N LEU A 29 7.02 -13.62 -3.17
CA LEU A 29 6.72 -13.31 -1.77
C LEU A 29 7.97 -12.81 -1.03
N LYS A 30 9.10 -13.52 -1.14
CA LYS A 30 10.38 -13.13 -0.52
C LYS A 30 10.87 -11.77 -1.03
N LYS A 31 10.79 -11.53 -2.34
CA LYS A 31 11.12 -10.22 -2.94
C LYS A 31 10.21 -9.11 -2.40
N THR A 32 8.92 -9.40 -2.26
CA THR A 32 7.94 -8.46 -1.72
C THR A 32 8.22 -8.14 -0.26
N GLU A 33 8.60 -9.14 0.54
CA GLU A 33 8.97 -8.98 1.94
C GLU A 33 10.21 -8.09 2.13
N ILE A 34 11.31 -8.38 1.41
CA ILE A 34 12.55 -7.59 1.50
C ILE A 34 12.28 -6.13 1.16
N LYS A 35 11.50 -5.90 0.10
CA LYS A 35 11.07 -4.56 -0.32
C LYS A 35 10.20 -3.89 0.77
N GLN A 36 9.26 -4.61 1.39
CA GLN A 36 8.45 -4.10 2.51
C GLN A 36 9.31 -3.70 3.70
N ARG A 37 10.23 -4.56 4.12
CA ARG A 37 11.10 -4.31 5.27
C ARG A 37 11.94 -3.05 5.05
N ARG A 38 12.46 -2.87 3.83
CA ARG A 38 13.19 -1.67 3.45
C ARG A 38 12.30 -0.41 3.45
N GLU A 39 11.12 -0.49 2.85
CA GLU A 39 10.15 0.62 2.87
C GLU A 39 9.75 1.01 4.30
N GLN A 40 9.51 0.02 5.18
CA GLN A 40 9.16 0.24 6.58
C GLN A 40 10.29 0.90 7.36
N LEU A 41 11.54 0.44 7.19
CA LEU A 41 12.70 1.05 7.85
C LEU A 41 12.85 2.52 7.45
N PHE A 42 12.73 2.82 6.15
CA PHE A 42 12.76 4.20 5.69
C PHE A 42 11.62 5.03 6.27
N MET A 43 10.38 4.51 6.30
CA MET A 43 9.26 5.22 6.91
C MET A 43 9.46 5.45 8.41
N LEU A 44 10.00 4.48 9.13
CA LEU A 44 10.24 4.56 10.58
C LEU A 44 11.29 5.62 10.93
N ILE A 45 12.28 5.84 10.05
CA ILE A 45 13.32 6.86 10.24
C ILE A 45 12.83 8.23 9.76
N ILE A 46 12.29 8.30 8.54
CA ILE A 46 11.93 9.58 7.89
C ILE A 46 10.75 10.25 8.59
N THR A 47 9.76 9.48 9.07
CA THR A 47 8.57 10.04 9.73
C THR A 47 8.91 10.88 10.97
N PRO A 48 9.61 10.36 12.00
CA PRO A 48 9.97 11.17 13.17
C PRO A 48 10.92 12.32 12.82
N LEU A 49 11.82 12.13 11.85
CA LEU A 49 12.71 13.19 11.36
C LEU A 49 11.92 14.35 10.74
N THR A 50 10.92 14.03 9.91
CA THR A 50 10.04 15.02 9.28
C THR A 50 9.17 15.73 10.31
N ILE A 51 8.56 14.99 11.24
CA ILE A 51 7.77 15.58 12.33
C ILE A 51 8.63 16.51 13.17
N GLY A 52 9.80 16.04 13.62
CA GLY A 52 10.73 16.84 14.42
C GLY A 52 11.17 18.12 13.69
N PHE A 53 11.49 18.01 12.40
CA PHE A 53 11.83 19.16 11.57
C PHE A 53 10.68 20.17 11.44
N LEU A 54 9.45 19.70 11.22
CA LEU A 54 8.29 20.58 11.11
C LEU A 54 7.97 21.31 12.43
N PHE A 55 8.04 20.61 13.56
CA PHE A 55 7.87 21.25 14.88
C PHE A 55 9.02 22.19 15.25
N TRP A 56 10.21 22.00 14.70
CA TRP A 56 11.34 22.90 14.91
C TRP A 56 11.29 24.15 14.01
N SER A 57 10.87 24.00 12.75
CA SER A 57 10.91 25.07 11.74
C SER A 57 9.66 25.96 11.72
N MET A 58 8.50 25.46 12.12
CA MET A 58 7.24 26.20 12.05
C MET A 58 6.98 27.00 13.34
N PRO A 59 6.39 28.20 13.26
CA PRO A 59 6.04 29.02 14.43
C PRO A 59 4.75 28.51 15.11
N TRP A 60 4.74 27.24 15.51
CA TRP A 60 3.52 26.56 16.00
C TRP A 60 3.01 27.09 17.34
N ARG A 61 3.88 27.72 18.14
CA ARG A 61 3.49 28.33 19.43
C ARG A 61 2.73 29.64 19.29
N GLU A 62 2.85 30.29 18.13
CA GLU A 62 2.29 31.62 17.89
C GLU A 62 0.87 31.54 17.30
N ASN A 63 0.53 30.43 16.63
CA ASN A 63 -0.76 30.27 15.99
C ASN A 63 -1.34 28.87 16.13
N ARG A 64 -2.53 28.78 16.75
CA ARG A 64 -3.27 27.52 16.93
C ARG A 64 -3.59 26.79 15.61
N GLY A 65 -3.78 27.52 14.51
CA GLY A 65 -4.03 26.90 13.21
C GLY A 65 -2.81 26.15 12.67
N ILE A 66 -1.60 26.70 12.88
CA ILE A 66 -0.35 26.01 12.53
C ILE A 66 -0.18 24.77 13.40
N GLU A 67 -0.41 24.87 14.71
CA GLU A 67 -0.39 23.74 15.64
C GLU A 67 -1.35 22.61 15.19
N ILE A 68 -2.61 22.93 14.90
CA ILE A 68 -3.61 21.97 14.39
C ILE A 68 -3.12 21.32 13.09
N SER A 69 -2.56 22.11 12.16
CA SER A 69 -2.04 21.57 10.90
C SER A 69 -0.90 20.57 11.12
N LEU A 70 -0.01 20.83 12.08
CA LEU A 70 1.06 19.90 12.44
C LEU A 70 0.52 18.61 13.05
N TYR A 71 -0.50 18.68 13.90
CA TYR A 71 -1.15 17.49 14.43
C TYR A 71 -1.87 16.67 13.36
N ILE A 72 -2.52 17.31 12.39
CA ILE A 72 -3.13 16.61 11.24
C ILE A 72 -2.04 15.89 10.41
N ILE A 73 -0.92 16.57 10.14
CA ILE A 73 0.22 16.00 9.41
C ILE A 73 0.82 14.81 10.18
N ALA A 74 1.08 14.96 11.47
CA ALA A 74 1.61 13.92 12.33
C ALA A 74 0.67 12.71 12.39
N PHE A 75 -0.63 12.94 12.60
CA PHE A 75 -1.66 11.91 12.58
C PHE A 75 -1.69 11.17 11.23
N ALA A 76 -1.68 11.90 10.11
CA ALA A 76 -1.70 11.31 8.77
C ALA A 76 -0.48 10.40 8.53
N MET A 77 0.72 10.82 8.96
CA MET A 77 1.94 10.01 8.83
C MET A 77 1.91 8.77 9.74
N ILE A 78 1.51 8.92 11.00
CA ILE A 78 1.39 7.79 11.95
C ILE A 78 0.35 6.79 11.44
N TRP A 79 -0.77 7.27 10.91
CA TRP A 79 -1.81 6.44 10.30
C TRP A 79 -1.26 5.59 9.15
N VAL A 80 -0.50 6.21 8.23
CA VAL A 80 0.14 5.49 7.12
C VAL A 80 1.17 4.48 7.61
N LEU A 81 1.98 4.84 8.62
CA LEU A 81 2.95 3.93 9.24
C LEU A 81 2.24 2.71 9.87
N GLY A 82 1.14 2.94 10.59
CA GLY A 82 0.33 1.87 11.17
C GLY A 82 -0.23 0.92 10.12
N MET A 83 -0.75 1.44 9.00
CA MET A 83 -1.19 0.62 7.88
C MET A 83 -0.03 -0.17 7.24
N ALA A 84 1.14 0.45 7.09
CA ALA A 84 2.32 -0.20 6.53
C ALA A 84 2.79 -1.38 7.39
N ILE A 85 2.78 -1.24 8.72
CA ILE A 85 3.14 -2.31 9.66
C ILE A 85 2.12 -3.45 9.58
N ARG A 86 0.81 -3.15 9.59
CA ARG A 86 -0.26 -4.16 9.49
C ARG A 86 -0.25 -4.96 8.19
N SER A 87 0.19 -4.35 7.09
CA SER A 87 0.26 -5.00 5.76
C SER A 87 1.48 -5.90 5.52
N LYS A 88 2.30 -6.15 6.55
CA LYS A 88 3.54 -6.90 6.44
C LYS A 88 3.29 -8.38 6.14
N VAL A 89 3.83 -8.86 5.03
CA VAL A 89 3.88 -10.28 4.66
C VAL A 89 4.86 -10.99 5.62
N THR A 90 4.44 -12.10 6.21
CA THR A 90 5.27 -12.86 7.18
C THR A 90 6.01 -13.98 6.47
N ASN A 91 7.20 -14.34 6.96
CA ASN A 91 8.07 -15.35 6.35
C ASN A 91 7.45 -16.77 6.35
N SER A 92 7.79 -17.57 5.34
CA SER A 92 7.35 -18.97 5.21
C SER A 92 7.93 -19.90 6.27
N ASP A 93 9.02 -19.53 6.94
CA ASP A 93 9.59 -20.30 8.06
C ASP A 93 8.64 -20.39 9.27
N SER A 94 7.55 -19.61 9.28
CA SER A 94 6.46 -19.74 10.26
C SER A 94 5.37 -20.74 9.84
N SER A 95 5.51 -21.42 8.70
CA SER A 95 4.58 -22.46 8.24
C SER A 95 4.50 -23.64 9.22
N GLU A 96 5.50 -23.82 10.08
CA GLU A 96 5.48 -24.83 11.14
C GLU A 96 4.37 -24.59 12.19
N ARG A 97 3.80 -23.36 12.26
CA ARG A 97 2.73 -23.01 13.21
C ARG A 97 1.33 -22.90 12.60
N PHE A 98 1.20 -22.92 11.28
CA PHE A 98 -0.08 -22.71 10.59
C PHE A 98 -0.39 -23.88 9.66
N SER A 99 -1.67 -24.25 9.54
CA SER A 99 -2.08 -25.07 8.40
C SER A 99 -1.74 -24.33 7.09
N ASN A 100 -1.32 -25.06 6.05
CA ASN A 100 -0.98 -24.47 4.74
C ASN A 100 -2.09 -23.55 4.20
N GLU A 101 -3.35 -23.86 4.53
CA GLU A 101 -4.53 -23.09 4.15
C GLU A 101 -4.63 -21.75 4.88
N GLU A 102 -4.43 -21.74 6.19
CA GLU A 102 -4.50 -20.53 7.02
C GLU A 102 -3.35 -19.56 6.70
N TYR A 103 -2.17 -20.11 6.38
CA TYR A 103 -1.04 -19.34 5.87
C TYR A 103 -1.40 -18.63 4.56
N LEU A 104 -1.93 -19.35 3.56
CA LEU A 104 -2.33 -18.76 2.28
C LEU A 104 -3.40 -17.67 2.45
N LYS A 105 -4.45 -17.93 3.24
CA LYS A 105 -5.50 -16.96 3.55
C LYS A 105 -4.93 -15.68 4.17
N THR A 106 -3.98 -15.82 5.12
CA THR A 106 -3.32 -14.69 5.77
C THR A 106 -2.51 -13.85 4.79
N GLN A 107 -1.75 -14.49 3.89
CA GLN A 107 -0.92 -13.77 2.91
C GLN A 107 -1.77 -13.08 1.84
N ILE A 108 -2.85 -13.74 1.37
CA ILE A 108 -3.84 -13.13 0.48
C ILE A 108 -4.44 -11.89 1.12
N ALA A 109 -4.85 -11.96 2.40
CA ALA A 109 -5.42 -10.83 3.12
C ALA A 109 -4.43 -9.66 3.22
N LYS A 110 -3.16 -9.93 3.57
CA LYS A 110 -2.12 -8.91 3.70
C LYS A 110 -1.78 -8.23 2.37
N LEU A 111 -1.62 -9.00 1.29
CA LEU A 111 -1.33 -8.47 -0.05
C LEU A 111 -2.52 -7.69 -0.60
N SER A 112 -3.75 -8.19 -0.39
CA SER A 112 -4.98 -7.49 -0.76
C SER A 112 -5.14 -6.18 0.02
N TYR A 113 -4.85 -6.19 1.32
CA TYR A 113 -4.88 -4.99 2.15
C TYR A 113 -3.87 -3.95 1.66
N ARG A 114 -2.65 -4.38 1.29
CA ARG A 114 -1.64 -3.49 0.70
C ARG A 114 -2.08 -2.86 -0.61
N TYR A 115 -2.77 -3.64 -1.45
CA TYR A 115 -3.37 -3.11 -2.66
C TYR A 115 -4.42 -2.02 -2.34
N GLN A 116 -5.28 -2.27 -1.35
CA GLN A 116 -6.26 -1.28 -0.90
C GLN A 116 -5.61 -0.02 -0.29
N ILE A 117 -4.47 -0.15 0.40
CA ILE A 117 -3.69 0.99 0.87
C ILE A 117 -3.34 1.92 -0.29
N ALA A 118 -2.73 1.37 -1.35
CA ALA A 118 -2.36 2.16 -2.51
C ALA A 118 -3.58 2.73 -3.25
N LYS A 119 -4.64 1.93 -3.43
CA LYS A 119 -5.80 2.31 -4.24
C LYS A 119 -6.73 3.31 -3.56
N LYS A 120 -6.95 3.18 -2.25
CA LYS A 120 -7.97 3.96 -1.50
C LYS A 120 -7.36 4.82 -0.41
N TYR A 121 -6.59 4.23 0.50
CA TYR A 121 -6.14 4.94 1.70
C TYR A 121 -5.08 6.02 1.41
N MET A 122 -4.27 5.89 0.35
CA MET A 122 -3.35 6.94 -0.06
C MET A 122 -4.05 8.23 -0.52
N TYR A 123 -5.27 8.15 -1.07
CA TYR A 123 -6.06 9.35 -1.38
C TYR A 123 -6.52 10.05 -0.09
N GLY A 124 -6.93 9.28 0.93
CA GLY A 124 -7.25 9.84 2.25
C GLY A 124 -6.06 10.55 2.89
N TYR A 125 -4.87 9.94 2.83
CA TYR A 125 -3.63 10.58 3.26
C TYR A 125 -3.33 11.88 2.49
N THR A 126 -3.49 11.86 1.17
CA THR A 126 -3.30 13.03 0.31
C THR A 126 -4.26 14.16 0.69
N PHE A 127 -5.52 13.84 0.97
CA PHE A 127 -6.53 14.80 1.41
C PHE A 127 -6.14 15.44 2.75
N LEU A 128 -5.74 14.65 3.75
CA LEU A 128 -5.32 15.17 5.06
C LEU A 128 -4.10 16.09 4.94
N LEU A 129 -3.12 15.71 4.10
CA LEU A 129 -1.96 16.57 3.81
C LEU A 129 -2.37 17.89 3.18
N LEU A 130 -3.22 17.85 2.14
CA LEU A 130 -3.68 19.07 1.47
C LEU A 130 -4.46 19.97 2.42
N LEU A 131 -5.30 19.40 3.28
CA LEU A 131 -6.04 20.14 4.28
C LEU A 131 -5.08 20.86 5.24
N ALA A 132 -4.13 20.13 5.82
CA ALA A 132 -3.17 20.70 6.74
C ALA A 132 -2.31 21.80 6.08
N LEU A 133 -1.78 21.53 4.88
CA LEU A 133 -0.99 22.51 4.13
C LEU A 133 -1.79 23.77 3.82
N ASN A 134 -3.06 23.64 3.42
CA ASN A 134 -3.89 24.81 3.15
C ASN A 134 -4.16 25.63 4.42
N ILE A 135 -4.32 24.99 5.58
CA ILE A 135 -4.43 25.70 6.85
C ILE A 135 -3.12 26.46 7.15
N SER A 136 -1.97 25.79 7.06
CA SER A 136 -0.67 26.42 7.35
C SER A 136 -0.36 27.58 6.40
N TYR A 137 -0.56 27.38 5.08
CA TYR A 137 -0.28 28.41 4.08
C TYR A 137 -1.19 29.61 4.18
N TYR A 138 -2.46 29.41 4.57
CA TYR A 138 -3.38 30.53 4.73
C TYR A 138 -2.88 31.52 5.79
N ILE A 139 -2.28 30.99 6.85
CA ILE A 139 -1.69 31.76 7.96
C ILE A 139 -0.33 32.34 7.57
N LEU A 140 0.56 31.51 7.01
CA LEU A 140 1.93 31.94 6.69
C LEU A 140 2.00 32.97 5.55
N LEU A 141 1.01 32.97 4.65
CA LEU A 141 0.94 33.90 3.53
C LEU A 141 0.09 35.14 3.83
N GLU A 142 -0.33 35.34 5.09
CA GLU A 142 -1.10 36.52 5.52
C GLU A 142 -0.47 37.87 5.13
N PRO A 143 0.87 38.06 5.19
CA PRO A 143 1.49 39.33 4.80
C PRO A 143 1.41 39.64 3.29
N LEU A 144 1.04 38.68 2.45
CA LEU A 144 0.99 38.84 1.00
C LEU A 144 -0.36 39.38 0.52
N SER A 145 -0.37 39.93 -0.70
CA SER A 145 -1.62 40.36 -1.34
C SER A 145 -2.59 39.19 -1.52
N THR A 146 -3.90 39.47 -1.47
CA THR A 146 -4.95 38.44 -1.62
C THR A 146 -4.81 37.66 -2.93
N ILE A 147 -4.47 38.34 -4.04
CA ILE A 147 -4.28 37.72 -5.35
C ILE A 147 -3.09 36.75 -5.31
N THR A 148 -1.97 37.19 -4.75
CA THR A 148 -0.77 36.36 -4.60
C THR A 148 -1.05 35.14 -3.73
N ARG A 149 -1.76 35.33 -2.61
CA ARG A 149 -2.14 34.25 -1.69
C ARG A 149 -2.99 33.19 -2.40
N VAL A 150 -4.07 33.59 -3.07
CA VAL A 150 -4.94 32.67 -3.81
C VAL A 150 -4.17 31.96 -4.93
N GLY A 151 -3.31 32.68 -5.66
CA GLY A 151 -2.46 32.12 -6.69
C GLY A 151 -1.53 31.01 -6.15
N ILE A 152 -0.86 31.26 -5.02
CA ILE A 152 0.01 30.28 -4.37
C ILE A 152 -0.80 29.07 -3.87
N HIS A 153 -1.94 29.29 -3.23
CA HIS A 153 -2.81 28.20 -2.75
C HIS A 153 -3.27 27.28 -3.89
N LEU A 154 -3.72 27.86 -5.01
CA LEU A 154 -4.14 27.10 -6.17
C LEU A 154 -2.97 26.36 -6.81
N ALA A 155 -1.84 27.04 -7.03
CA ALA A 155 -0.66 26.42 -7.63
C ALA A 155 -0.13 25.25 -6.80
N LEU A 156 -0.01 25.43 -5.47
CA LEU A 156 0.45 24.37 -4.57
C LEU A 156 -0.55 23.23 -4.48
N THR A 157 -1.84 23.52 -4.33
CA THR A 157 -2.87 22.49 -4.24
C THR A 157 -2.94 21.66 -5.52
N LEU A 158 -2.95 22.29 -6.69
CA LEU A 158 -3.01 21.59 -7.98
C LEU A 158 -1.74 20.78 -8.23
N SER A 159 -0.56 21.34 -7.97
CA SER A 159 0.71 20.63 -8.17
C SER A 159 0.86 19.42 -7.26
N LEU A 160 0.58 19.56 -5.96
CA LEU A 160 0.59 18.44 -5.00
C LEU A 160 -0.46 17.39 -5.36
N THR A 161 -1.68 17.79 -5.70
CA THR A 161 -2.75 16.86 -6.06
C THR A 161 -2.37 16.06 -7.32
N GLY A 162 -1.88 16.75 -8.36
CA GLY A 162 -1.44 16.11 -9.61
C GLY A 162 -0.29 15.14 -9.39
N PHE A 163 0.73 15.58 -8.63
CA PHE A 163 1.89 14.74 -8.30
C PHE A 163 1.48 13.49 -7.51
N MET A 164 0.66 13.66 -6.46
CA MET A 164 0.17 12.55 -5.64
C MET A 164 -0.71 11.59 -6.44
N HIS A 165 -1.62 12.11 -7.27
CA HIS A 165 -2.45 11.28 -8.14
C HIS A 165 -1.60 10.42 -9.08
N TRP A 166 -0.58 11.02 -9.72
CA TRP A 166 0.33 10.31 -10.60
C TRP A 166 1.13 9.22 -9.86
N GLN A 167 1.66 9.53 -8.67
CA GLN A 167 2.37 8.55 -7.84
C GLN A 167 1.48 7.38 -7.42
N ILE A 168 0.24 7.66 -7.00
CA ILE A 168 -0.74 6.65 -6.64
C ILE A 168 -1.05 5.74 -7.83
N ARG A 169 -1.37 6.32 -9.00
CA ARG A 169 -1.62 5.57 -10.25
C ARG A 169 -0.45 4.65 -10.61
N ARG A 170 0.78 5.19 -10.56
CA ARG A 170 2.00 4.42 -10.86
C ARG A 170 2.18 3.25 -9.90
N LYS A 171 1.92 3.48 -8.60
CA LYS A 171 2.02 2.44 -7.56
C LYS A 171 0.95 1.37 -7.72
N VAL A 172 -0.30 1.74 -7.99
CA VAL A 172 -1.40 0.80 -8.26
C VAL A 172 -1.09 -0.05 -9.49
N LYS A 173 -0.65 0.56 -10.60
CA LYS A 173 -0.26 -0.17 -11.82
C LYS A 173 0.86 -1.18 -11.54
N LYS A 174 1.84 -0.81 -10.71
CA LYS A 174 2.90 -1.73 -10.29
C LYS A 174 2.35 -2.90 -9.47
N TYR A 175 1.38 -2.65 -8.59
CA TYR A 175 0.75 -3.72 -7.81
C TYR A 175 -0.18 -4.60 -8.63
N ASP A 176 -0.83 -4.08 -9.67
CA ASP A 176 -1.61 -4.89 -10.61
C ASP A 176 -0.70 -5.90 -11.34
N LEU A 177 0.55 -5.53 -11.63
CA LEU A 177 1.53 -6.41 -12.29
C LEU A 177 2.25 -7.36 -11.32
N GLU A 178 2.57 -6.90 -10.11
CA GLU A 178 3.36 -7.68 -9.14
C GLU A 178 2.45 -8.51 -8.20
N LEU A 179 1.47 -7.86 -7.55
CA LEU A 179 0.74 -8.46 -6.43
C LEU A 179 -0.50 -9.25 -6.87
N LYS A 180 -1.21 -8.76 -7.88
CA LYS A 180 -2.47 -9.37 -8.32
C LYS A 180 -2.29 -10.81 -8.84
N PRO A 181 -1.27 -11.13 -9.68
CA PRO A 181 -1.03 -12.50 -10.12
C PRO A 181 -0.70 -13.44 -8.96
N MET A 182 0.09 -12.98 -7.98
CA MET A 182 0.41 -13.78 -6.78
C MET A 182 -0.84 -14.08 -5.96
N ILE A 183 -1.75 -13.10 -5.80
CA ILE A 183 -3.04 -13.31 -5.11
C ILE A 183 -3.90 -14.33 -5.86
N GLU A 184 -3.99 -14.23 -7.17
CA GLU A 184 -4.77 -15.16 -8.01
C GLU A 184 -4.20 -16.58 -7.95
N GLN A 185 -2.88 -16.75 -8.02
CA GLN A 185 -2.21 -18.04 -7.85
C GLN A 185 -2.48 -18.66 -6.46
N MET A 186 -2.40 -17.88 -5.38
CA MET A 186 -2.70 -18.40 -4.04
C MET A 186 -4.18 -18.75 -3.83
N LYS A 187 -5.10 -18.04 -4.49
CA LYS A 187 -6.53 -18.39 -4.47
C LYS A 187 -6.78 -19.71 -5.21
N ALA A 188 -6.17 -19.89 -6.38
CA ALA A 188 -6.25 -21.15 -7.12
C ALA A 188 -5.76 -22.36 -6.29
N MET A 189 -4.74 -22.19 -5.44
CA MET A 189 -4.30 -23.25 -4.51
C MET A 189 -5.34 -23.61 -3.45
N LEU A 190 -6.15 -22.64 -2.99
CA LEU A 190 -7.21 -22.89 -2.01
C LEU A 190 -8.41 -23.59 -2.67
N ASP A 191 -8.72 -23.24 -3.91
CA ASP A 191 -9.88 -23.76 -4.65
C ASP A 191 -9.64 -25.16 -5.25
N GLN A 192 -8.37 -25.57 -5.46
CA GLN A 192 -8.00 -26.89 -6.00
C GLN A 192 -7.95 -28.02 -4.96
N LYS A 193 -8.30 -27.76 -3.70
CA LYS A 193 -8.34 -28.80 -2.66
C LYS A 193 -9.61 -29.64 -2.85
N PRO A 194 -9.54 -30.93 -3.21
CA PRO A 194 -10.72 -31.78 -3.20
C PRO A 194 -11.25 -31.85 -1.78
N GLU A 195 -12.58 -31.76 -1.62
CA GLU A 195 -13.27 -32.06 -0.36
C GLU A 195 -12.81 -33.44 0.11
N SER A 196 -12.04 -33.46 1.20
CA SER A 196 -11.59 -34.68 1.89
C SER A 196 -12.64 -35.13 2.88
#